data_AF-A0A5N5T1F7-F1
#
_entry.id   AF-A0A5N5T1F7-F1
#
_cell.length_a   1.000
_cell.length_b   1.000
_cell.length_c   1.000
_cell.angle_alpha   90.00
_cell.angle_beta   90.00
_cell.angle_gamma   90.00
#
_symmetry.space_group_name_H-M   'P 1'
#
loop_
_entity.id
_entity.type
_entity.pdbx_description
1 polymer ?
#
loop_
_entity_poly.entity_id
_entity_poly.type
_entity_poly.pdbx_seq_one_letter_code
_entity_poly.pdbx_strand_id
1 'polypeptide(L)'
;MIIDTDDEDLRVMLEQGQKEAEVPLSIGVPFGSLSVDSSSATPYSDATQTKKHPPNHIKRPMNAFMVWSQMERREIIKFAPDMHNAEISKQLGKRWKLLTEEQRKPYREEAERLKKLHMREYPDYKYRPRKKGKDSLKGVCERHGGRISKFIF
;
A
#
# COMPACT_ATOMS: atom_id res chain seq x y z
N MET A 1 -13.87 -45.38 22.64
CA MET A 1 -12.57 -45.41 21.96
C MET A 1 -12.30 -43.99 21.53
N ILE A 2 -11.59 -43.24 22.37
CA ILE A 2 -11.16 -41.87 22.13
C ILE A 2 -9.89 -42.02 21.30
N ILE A 3 -9.88 -41.45 20.11
CA ILE A 3 -8.70 -41.45 19.24
C ILE A 3 -7.87 -40.26 19.72
N ASP A 4 -6.82 -40.55 20.48
CA ASP A 4 -5.71 -39.62 20.73
C ASP A 4 -5.07 -39.31 19.38
N THR A 5 -5.34 -38.13 18.83
CA THR A 5 -4.58 -37.57 17.72
C THR A 5 -3.53 -36.64 18.30
N ASP A 6 -2.29 -37.11 18.27
CA ASP A 6 -1.06 -36.47 18.72
C ASP A 6 -0.95 -34.97 18.35
N ASP A 7 -0.50 -34.18 19.33
CA ASP A 7 -0.15 -32.75 19.25
C ASP A 7 0.90 -32.39 18.17
N GLU A 8 1.49 -33.38 17.48
CA GLU A 8 2.45 -33.17 16.40
C GLU A 8 1.78 -32.89 15.05
N ASP A 9 0.54 -33.32 14.80
CA ASP A 9 -0.13 -33.08 13.50
C ASP A 9 -0.59 -31.61 13.36
N LEU A 10 -0.87 -30.93 14.47
CA LEU A 10 -1.16 -29.49 14.48
C LEU A 10 0.08 -28.66 14.16
N ARG A 11 1.25 -29.17 14.50
CA ARG A 11 2.56 -28.54 14.25
C ARG A 11 2.95 -28.67 12.79
N VAL A 12 2.74 -29.86 12.20
CA VAL A 12 2.99 -30.11 10.78
C VAL A 12 2.04 -29.30 9.88
N MET A 13 0.79 -29.02 10.29
CA MET A 13 -0.09 -28.13 9.51
C MET A 13 0.28 -26.64 9.61
N LEU A 14 0.81 -26.18 10.76
CA LEU A 14 1.35 -24.82 10.88
C LEU A 14 2.70 -24.64 10.16
N GLU A 15 3.43 -25.73 9.96
CA GLU A 15 4.71 -25.74 9.24
C GLU A 15 4.52 -25.92 7.72
N GLN A 16 3.47 -26.60 7.27
CA GLN A 16 3.12 -26.74 5.85
C GLN A 16 2.49 -25.46 5.26
N GLY A 17 1.93 -24.57 6.09
CA GLY A 17 1.44 -23.25 5.67
C GLY A 17 2.53 -22.19 5.43
N GLN A 18 3.80 -22.53 5.67
CA GLN A 18 4.94 -21.60 5.55
C GLN A 18 5.85 -21.88 4.35
N LYS A 19 5.52 -22.85 3.49
CA LYS A 19 6.41 -23.34 2.41
C LYS A 19 6.22 -22.70 1.03
N GLU A 20 5.57 -21.54 0.92
CA GLU A 20 5.40 -20.81 -0.34
C GLU A 20 5.58 -19.30 -0.13
N ALA A 21 6.77 -18.87 0.32
CA ALA A 21 7.17 -17.46 0.25
C ALA A 21 8.69 -17.22 0.22
N GLU A 22 9.48 -18.20 -0.21
CA GLU A 22 10.83 -17.90 -0.70
C GLU A 22 10.68 -17.37 -2.13
N VAL A 23 10.13 -16.17 -2.27
CA VAL A 23 10.28 -15.42 -3.52
C VAL A 23 11.73 -14.96 -3.50
N PRO A 24 12.62 -15.52 -4.34
CA PRO A 24 14.03 -15.13 -4.32
C PRO A 24 14.11 -13.62 -4.47
N LEU A 25 14.79 -12.98 -3.52
CA LEU A 25 15.00 -11.53 -3.37
C LEU A 25 15.71 -10.85 -4.57
N SER A 26 15.72 -11.48 -5.74
CA SER A 26 16.36 -11.02 -6.98
C SER A 26 15.42 -10.94 -8.19
N ILE A 27 14.12 -11.28 -8.08
CA ILE A 27 13.16 -10.96 -9.14
C ILE A 27 12.80 -9.47 -8.98
N GLY A 28 13.45 -8.65 -9.80
CA GLY A 28 13.42 -7.20 -9.75
C GLY A 28 12.01 -6.64 -9.59
N VAL A 29 11.74 -6.10 -8.41
CA VAL A 29 10.56 -5.27 -8.20
C VAL A 29 10.77 -4.05 -9.10
N PRO A 30 9.95 -3.84 -10.14
CA PRO A 30 10.16 -2.77 -11.11
C PRO A 30 9.68 -1.47 -10.48
N PHE A 31 10.43 -0.98 -9.51
CA PHE A 31 10.18 0.33 -8.95
C PHE A 31 10.51 1.35 -10.03
N GLY A 32 9.49 2.09 -10.51
CA GLY A 32 9.62 3.07 -11.60
C GLY A 32 10.61 4.19 -11.29
N SER A 33 10.92 4.33 -10.01
CA SER A 33 12.05 5.04 -9.48
C SER A 33 13.41 4.85 -10.10
N LEU A 34 13.80 3.59 -10.28
CA LEU A 34 15.13 3.21 -10.70
C LEU A 34 15.34 3.57 -12.17
N SER A 35 14.23 3.78 -12.89
CA SER A 35 14.19 4.18 -14.29
C SER A 35 14.11 5.70 -14.50
N VAL A 36 14.05 6.51 -13.44
CA VAL A 36 13.99 7.98 -13.58
C VAL A 36 15.38 8.52 -13.82
N ASP A 37 15.53 9.22 -14.95
CA ASP A 37 16.77 9.91 -15.29
C ASP A 37 17.07 11.05 -14.30
N SER A 38 18.35 11.19 -13.94
CA SER A 38 18.78 12.19 -12.96
C SER A 38 18.55 13.64 -13.42
N SER A 39 18.40 13.88 -14.72
CA SER A 39 18.16 15.19 -15.34
C SER A 39 16.68 15.51 -15.60
N SER A 40 15.74 14.61 -15.25
CA SER A 40 14.31 14.90 -15.43
C SER A 40 13.87 16.11 -14.60
N ALA A 41 13.11 16.99 -15.23
CA ALA A 41 12.49 18.15 -14.59
C ALA A 41 11.36 17.77 -13.62
N THR A 42 10.79 16.56 -13.74
CA THR A 42 9.67 16.06 -12.92
C THR A 42 9.91 14.64 -12.39
N PRO A 43 11.00 14.43 -11.63
CA PRO A 43 11.47 13.08 -11.32
C PRO A 43 10.51 12.26 -10.43
N TYR A 44 9.72 12.90 -9.55
CA TYR A 44 8.73 12.20 -8.74
C TYR A 44 7.48 11.84 -9.55
N SER A 45 7.04 12.74 -10.44
CA SER A 45 5.91 12.49 -11.33
C SER A 45 6.19 11.32 -12.27
N ASP A 46 7.41 11.25 -12.81
CA ASP A 46 7.86 10.18 -13.70
C ASP A 46 7.95 8.83 -12.96
N ALA A 47 8.50 8.83 -11.74
CA ALA A 47 8.64 7.60 -10.94
C ALA A 47 7.30 6.97 -10.55
N THR A 48 6.26 7.79 -10.34
CA THR A 48 5.00 7.33 -9.75
C THR A 48 3.87 7.13 -10.76
N GLN A 49 4.05 7.59 -12.01
CA GLN A 49 3.06 7.51 -13.11
C GLN A 49 1.63 7.89 -12.66
N THR A 50 1.49 8.83 -11.72
CA THR A 50 0.18 9.22 -11.21
C THR A 50 -0.52 10.16 -12.19
N LYS A 51 -1.84 9.99 -12.39
CA LYS A 51 -2.66 10.84 -13.27
C LYS A 51 -2.48 12.32 -12.89
N LYS A 52 -2.41 13.21 -13.90
CA LYS A 52 -2.24 14.66 -13.72
C LYS A 52 -3.25 15.20 -12.70
N HIS A 53 -2.72 15.85 -11.67
CA HIS A 53 -3.49 16.47 -10.59
C HIS A 53 -3.84 17.92 -10.94
N PRO A 54 -4.84 18.52 -10.26
CA PRO A 54 -5.12 19.94 -10.46
C PRO A 54 -3.83 20.75 -10.23
N PRO A 55 -3.56 21.78 -11.05
CA PRO A 55 -2.25 22.44 -11.15
C PRO A 55 -1.74 23.02 -9.83
N ASN A 56 -2.63 23.30 -8.88
CA ASN A 56 -2.29 23.91 -7.58
C ASN A 56 -2.21 22.90 -6.43
N HIS A 57 -2.20 21.60 -6.71
CA HIS A 57 -2.15 20.56 -5.67
C HIS A 57 -0.98 19.60 -5.85
N ILE A 58 -0.02 19.70 -4.93
CA ILE A 58 1.09 18.75 -4.81
C ILE A 58 0.66 17.61 -3.87
N LYS A 59 0.71 16.39 -4.38
CA LYS A 59 0.42 15.17 -3.63
C LYS A 59 1.50 14.86 -2.58
N ARG A 60 1.17 14.04 -1.59
CA ARG A 60 2.19 13.49 -0.68
C ARG A 60 3.02 12.42 -1.41
N PRO A 61 4.32 12.28 -1.11
CA PRO A 61 5.09 11.10 -1.53
C PRO A 61 4.48 9.82 -0.97
N MET A 62 4.51 8.74 -1.75
CA MET A 62 4.02 7.43 -1.29
C MET A 62 4.93 6.88 -0.18
N ASN A 63 4.30 6.43 0.91
CA ASN A 63 5.00 5.68 1.95
C ASN A 63 5.21 4.21 1.53
N ALA A 64 5.98 3.44 2.31
CA ALA A 64 6.32 2.05 1.98
C ALA A 64 5.08 1.16 1.73
N PHE A 65 4.06 1.30 2.57
CA PHE A 65 2.80 0.56 2.40
C PHE A 65 2.08 0.96 1.10
N MET A 66 2.06 2.24 0.74
CA MET A 66 1.42 2.72 -0.48
C MET A 66 2.14 2.20 -1.73
N VAL A 67 3.49 2.12 -1.70
CA VAL A 67 4.29 1.53 -2.79
C VAL A 67 3.95 0.05 -2.96
N TRP A 68 3.99 -0.73 -1.89
CA TRP A 68 3.68 -2.17 -1.93
C TRP A 68 2.23 -2.44 -2.33
N SER A 69 1.27 -1.77 -1.67
CA SER A 69 -0.15 -2.00 -1.87
C SER A 69 -0.65 -1.67 -3.28
N GLN A 70 0.05 -0.82 -4.03
CA GLN A 70 -0.30 -0.51 -5.41
C GLN A 70 -0.15 -1.72 -6.33
N MET A 71 0.93 -2.49 -6.16
CA MET A 71 1.17 -3.72 -6.93
C MET A 71 0.15 -4.79 -6.54
N GLU A 72 0.01 -5.04 -5.25
CA GLU A 72 -0.88 -6.10 -4.76
C GLU A 72 -2.36 -5.82 -5.02
N ARG A 73 -2.79 -4.56 -4.92
CA ARG A 73 -4.15 -4.18 -5.30
C ARG A 73 -4.42 -4.48 -6.77
N ARG A 74 -3.44 -4.24 -7.65
CA ARG A 74 -3.60 -4.48 -9.09
C ARG A 74 -3.78 -5.97 -9.37
N GLU A 75 -3.01 -6.83 -8.70
CA GLU A 75 -3.18 -8.28 -8.82
C GLU A 75 -4.56 -8.72 -8.28
N ILE A 76 -4.98 -8.24 -7.12
CA ILE A 76 -6.32 -8.58 -6.59
C ILE A 76 -7.44 -8.16 -7.54
N ILE A 77 -7.38 -6.94 -8.11
CA ILE A 77 -8.39 -6.46 -9.07
C ILE A 77 -8.35 -7.28 -10.37
N LYS A 78 -7.17 -7.76 -10.80
CA LYS A 78 -7.04 -8.62 -11.99
C LYS A 78 -7.78 -9.95 -11.81
N PHE A 79 -7.74 -10.54 -10.61
CA PHE A 79 -8.46 -11.78 -10.30
C PHE A 79 -9.92 -11.55 -9.88
N ALA A 80 -10.22 -10.44 -9.22
CA ALA A 80 -11.53 -10.10 -8.69
C ALA A 80 -11.89 -8.63 -9.03
N PRO A 81 -12.30 -8.35 -10.28
CA PRO A 81 -12.53 -6.98 -10.75
C PRO A 81 -13.68 -6.27 -10.01
N ASP A 82 -14.68 -7.04 -9.54
CA ASP A 82 -15.85 -6.51 -8.84
C ASP A 82 -15.64 -6.36 -7.33
N MET A 83 -14.46 -6.75 -6.82
CA MET A 83 -14.19 -6.66 -5.38
C MET A 83 -14.12 -5.19 -4.95
N HIS A 84 -14.88 -4.84 -3.92
CA HIS A 84 -14.91 -3.47 -3.44
C HIS A 84 -13.57 -3.05 -2.81
N ASN A 85 -13.06 -1.88 -3.21
CA ASN A 85 -11.75 -1.36 -2.76
C ASN A 85 -11.58 -1.30 -1.24
N ALA A 86 -12.66 -1.07 -0.48
CA ALA A 86 -12.59 -1.06 0.98
C ALA A 86 -12.21 -2.44 1.53
N GLU A 87 -12.68 -3.52 0.91
CA GLU A 87 -12.34 -4.88 1.31
C GLU A 87 -10.92 -5.25 0.92
N ILE A 88 -10.51 -4.88 -0.30
CA ILE A 88 -9.12 -5.03 -0.76
C ILE A 88 -8.16 -4.33 0.22
N SER A 89 -8.48 -3.10 0.63
CA SER A 89 -7.65 -2.32 1.55
C SER A 89 -7.53 -2.97 2.93
N LYS A 90 -8.62 -3.56 3.46
CA LYS A 90 -8.57 -4.32 4.73
C LYS A 90 -7.65 -5.53 4.61
N GLN A 91 -7.77 -6.30 3.52
CA GLN A 91 -6.97 -7.49 3.31
C GLN A 91 -5.48 -7.15 3.15
N LEU A 92 -5.16 -6.10 2.39
CA LEU A 92 -3.80 -5.59 2.23
C LEU A 92 -3.20 -5.14 3.58
N GLY A 93 -3.99 -4.46 4.41
CA GLY A 93 -3.55 -4.06 5.75
C GLY A 93 -3.19 -5.23 6.66
N LYS A 94 -3.91 -6.35 6.57
CA LYS A 94 -3.58 -7.58 7.29
C LYS A 94 -2.29 -8.21 6.75
N ARG A 95 -2.20 -8.39 5.43
CA ARG A 95 -1.02 -8.96 4.76
C ARG A 95 0.25 -8.17 5.05
N TRP A 96 0.21 -6.83 4.99
CA TRP A 96 1.35 -5.98 5.29
C TRP A 96 1.94 -6.21 6.70
N LYS A 97 1.08 -6.45 7.69
CA LYS A 97 1.51 -6.73 9.06
C LYS A 97 2.16 -8.11 9.21
N LEU A 98 1.78 -9.05 8.34
CA LEU A 98 2.34 -10.40 8.32
C LEU A 98 3.68 -10.47 7.56
N LEU A 99 3.96 -9.51 6.67
CA LEU A 99 5.25 -9.45 5.98
C LEU A 99 6.40 -9.30 6.98
N THR A 100 7.51 -9.99 6.71
CA THR A 100 8.72 -9.83 7.50
C THR A 100 9.39 -8.48 7.22
N GLU A 101 10.37 -8.14 8.06
CA GLU A 101 11.08 -6.87 7.93
C GLU A 101 11.93 -6.82 6.65
N GLU A 102 12.48 -7.96 6.26
CA GLU A 102 13.26 -8.19 5.04
C GLU A 102 12.40 -7.98 3.80
N GLN A 103 11.16 -8.47 3.82
CA GLN A 103 10.19 -8.26 2.74
C GLN A 103 9.74 -6.79 2.67
N ARG A 104 9.64 -6.10 3.81
CA ARG A 104 9.25 -4.67 3.87
C ARG A 104 10.39 -3.72 3.48
N LYS A 105 11.64 -4.13 3.68
CA LYS A 105 12.85 -3.35 3.42
C LYS A 105 12.91 -2.71 2.03
N PRO A 106 12.73 -3.43 0.90
CA PRO A 106 12.80 -2.81 -0.43
C PRO A 106 11.74 -1.71 -0.61
N TYR A 107 10.54 -1.89 -0.05
CA TYR A 107 9.48 -0.88 -0.12
C TYR A 107 9.77 0.34 0.77
N ARG A 108 10.48 0.16 1.88
CA ARG A 108 10.95 1.28 2.71
C ARG A 108 12.01 2.10 1.99
N GLU A 109 12.99 1.44 1.39
CA GLU A 109 14.04 2.09 0.62
C GLU A 109 13.43 2.87 -0.55
N GLU A 110 12.49 2.25 -1.27
CA GLU A 110 11.78 2.91 -2.36
C GLU A 110 10.97 4.13 -1.90
N ALA A 111 10.25 4.04 -0.79
CA ALA A 111 9.49 5.16 -0.24
C ALA A 111 10.40 6.33 0.16
N GLU A 112 11.55 6.06 0.78
CA GLU A 112 12.52 7.12 1.11
C GLU A 112 13.12 7.73 -0.17
N ARG A 113 13.33 6.93 -1.21
CA ARG A 113 13.83 7.42 -2.49
C ARG A 113 12.79 8.29 -3.21
N LEU A 114 11.50 7.92 -3.19
CA LEU A 114 10.40 8.75 -3.67
C LEU A 114 10.27 10.07 -2.90
N LYS A 115 10.43 10.02 -1.57
CA LYS A 115 10.43 11.22 -0.72
C LYS A 115 11.58 12.17 -1.09
N LYS A 116 12.79 11.66 -1.35
CA LYS A 116 13.92 12.47 -1.82
C LYS A 116 13.63 13.12 -3.18
N LEU A 117 13.10 12.37 -4.14
CA LEU A 117 12.70 12.94 -5.43
C LEU A 117 11.63 14.02 -5.28
N HIS A 118 10.63 13.78 -4.45
CA HIS A 118 9.56 14.72 -4.18
C HIS A 118 10.11 16.02 -3.56
N MET A 119 11.04 15.93 -2.60
CA MET A 119 11.66 17.12 -2.00
C MET A 119 12.52 17.91 -3.00
N ARG A 120 13.13 17.23 -3.99
CA ARG A 120 13.88 17.89 -5.06
C ARG A 120 12.95 18.63 -6.02
N GLU A 121 11.86 17.99 -6.44
CA GLU A 121 10.87 18.59 -7.36
C GLU A 121 10.05 19.70 -6.69
N TYR A 122 9.78 19.57 -5.39
CA TYR A 122 8.96 20.50 -4.61
C TYR A 122 9.67 20.92 -3.30
N PRO A 123 10.68 21.79 -3.35
CA PRO A 123 11.43 22.22 -2.16
C PRO A 123 10.56 22.99 -1.15
N ASP A 124 9.58 23.78 -1.62
CA ASP A 124 8.66 24.56 -0.78
C ASP A 124 7.43 23.76 -0.29
N TYR A 125 7.40 22.45 -0.57
CA TYR A 125 6.27 21.62 -0.18
C TYR A 125 6.11 21.55 1.34
N LYS A 126 4.95 22.01 1.84
CA LYS A 126 4.57 21.90 3.25
C LYS A 126 3.22 21.21 3.38
N TYR A 127 3.20 20.12 4.15
CA TYR A 127 1.95 19.43 4.48
C TYR A 127 1.06 20.31 5.36
N ARG A 128 -0.12 20.67 4.84
CA ARG A 128 -1.14 21.45 5.54
C ARG A 128 -2.46 20.67 5.55
N PRO A 129 -2.75 19.91 6.62
CA PRO A 129 -4.01 19.19 6.74
C PRO A 129 -5.19 20.16 6.62
N ARG A 130 -6.12 19.88 5.68
CA ARG A 130 -7.35 20.67 5.57
C ARG A 130 -8.31 20.24 6.66
N LYS A 131 -8.59 21.12 7.64
CA LYS A 131 -9.65 20.89 8.63
C LYS A 131 -10.99 21.00 7.91
N LYS A 132 -11.75 19.90 7.83
CA LYS A 132 -13.15 19.98 7.40
C LYS A 132 -13.93 20.71 8.51
N GLY A 133 -14.63 21.79 8.17
CA GLY A 133 -15.53 22.49 9.10
C GLY A 133 -16.60 21.52 9.62
N LYS A 134 -17.06 21.72 10.85
CA LYS A 134 -18.03 20.84 11.51
C LYS A 134 -19.46 20.94 10.94
N ASP A 135 -19.70 21.76 9.92
CA ASP A 135 -21.04 22.17 9.48
C ASP A 135 -21.61 21.46 8.23
N SER A 136 -21.20 20.22 7.93
CA SER A 136 -21.83 19.44 6.84
C SER A 136 -22.48 18.12 7.26
N LEU A 137 -22.76 17.94 8.56
CA LEU A 137 -23.60 16.86 9.08
C LEU A 137 -25.06 17.30 9.26
N LYS A 138 -25.69 17.82 8.21
CA LYS A 138 -27.16 17.81 8.06
C LYS A 138 -27.51 17.59 6.60
N GLY A 139 -27.62 16.32 6.24
CA GLY A 139 -28.13 15.84 4.96
C GLY A 139 -28.46 14.37 5.14
N VAL A 140 -29.72 14.10 5.45
CA VAL A 140 -30.28 12.75 5.69
C VAL A 140 -30.01 11.85 4.49
N CYS A 141 -29.34 10.73 4.72
CA CYS A 141 -29.49 9.50 3.95
C CYS A 141 -29.34 8.34 4.93
N GLU A 142 -30.47 7.88 5.43
CA GLU A 142 -30.61 6.68 6.22
C GLU A 142 -30.43 5.47 5.32
N ARG A 143 -29.20 4.93 5.23
CA ARG A 143 -28.95 3.56 4.75
C ARG A 143 -27.77 2.92 5.48
N HIS A 144 -28.10 1.98 6.36
CA HIS A 144 -27.35 0.81 6.82
C HIS A 144 -25.81 0.93 6.95
N GLY A 145 -25.33 0.98 8.20
CA GLY A 145 -24.08 0.31 8.61
C GLY A 145 -22.77 0.75 7.93
N GLY A 146 -22.62 2.02 7.58
CA GLY A 146 -21.37 2.55 7.02
C GLY A 146 -20.36 2.89 8.12
N ARG A 147 -19.46 1.97 8.48
CA ARG A 147 -18.21 2.35 9.17
C ARG A 147 -17.53 3.39 8.29
N ILE A 148 -17.34 4.59 8.83
CA ILE A 148 -16.45 5.61 8.25
C ILE A 148 -15.14 4.88 7.97
N SER A 149 -14.83 4.69 6.69
CA SER A 149 -13.55 4.13 6.24
C SER A 149 -12.46 5.10 6.64
N LYS A 150 -12.05 5.04 7.92
CA LYS A 150 -10.74 5.45 8.38
C LYS A 150 -9.82 4.44 7.71
N PHE A 151 -9.41 4.76 6.49
CA PHE A 151 -8.27 4.09 5.88
C PHE A 151 -7.16 4.18 6.92
N ILE A 152 -6.89 3.07 7.59
CA ILE A 152 -5.61 2.86 8.23
C ILE A 152 -4.62 2.97 7.06
N PHE A 153 -3.53 3.70 7.28
CA PHE A 153 -2.42 4.04 6.37
C PHE A 153 -2.56 5.36 5.57
#